data_AF-A0A6G0XX74-F1
#
_entry.id   AF-A0A6G0XX74-F1
#
_cell.length_a   1.000
_cell.length_b   1.000
_cell.length_c   1.000
_cell.angle_alpha   90.00
_cell.angle_beta   90.00
_cell.angle_gamma   90.00
#
_symmetry.space_group_name_H-M   'P 1'
#
loop_
_entity.id
_entity.type
_entity.pdbx_description
1 polymer ?
#
loop_
_entity_poly.entity_id
_entity_poly.type
_entity_poly.pdbx_seq_one_letter_code
_entity_poly.pdbx_strand_id
1 'polypeptide(L)'
;MLRRQLLRWCTAVAKPKRLEGVVVGEILKLSSHPQAERLNICEVAIGDNMDPVQIICGAPNVRQGMKVPVATIGTKLTLRVPNPEDATKTVDKVVKIKKSKLRGEVSQGMICSEEEMGLADSSDGIMELAADSVVGTPIADYLEDTSSTK
;
A
#
# COMPACT_ATOMS: atom_id res chain seq x y z
N MET A 1 -35.00 40.12 9.82
CA MET A 1 -34.15 40.16 8.60
C MET A 1 -32.95 39.26 8.82
N LEU A 2 -32.80 38.30 7.90
CA LEU A 2 -31.87 37.18 7.88
C LEU A 2 -30.40 37.62 7.79
N ARG A 3 -29.49 36.96 8.53
CA ARG A 3 -28.10 36.65 8.10
C ARG A 3 -27.40 35.78 9.15
N ARG A 4 -27.74 34.48 9.14
CA ARG A 4 -26.90 33.39 9.63
C ARG A 4 -26.26 32.75 8.41
N GLN A 5 -24.93 32.84 8.27
CA GLN A 5 -24.05 32.09 7.35
C GLN A 5 -22.67 32.78 7.42
N LEU A 6 -21.52 32.16 7.56
CA LEU A 6 -21.11 30.77 7.37
C LEU A 6 -20.05 30.42 8.42
N LEU A 7 -20.28 29.37 9.21
CA LEU A 7 -19.16 28.58 9.73
C LEU A 7 -18.73 27.66 8.59
N ARG A 8 -17.57 27.96 8.00
CA ARG A 8 -16.84 27.04 7.13
C ARG A 8 -16.53 25.79 7.94
N TRP A 9 -17.39 24.79 7.83
CA TRP A 9 -17.07 23.41 8.19
C TRP A 9 -16.02 22.93 7.19
N CYS A 10 -14.74 23.15 7.54
CA CYS A 10 -13.66 22.35 6.98
C CYS A 10 -13.83 20.97 7.62
N THR A 11 -14.57 20.09 6.97
CA THR A 11 -14.72 18.71 7.41
C THR A 11 -13.34 18.08 7.23
N ALA A 12 -12.55 18.05 8.31
CA ALA A 12 -11.32 17.29 8.33
C ALA A 12 -11.73 15.83 8.11
N VAL A 13 -11.54 15.35 6.88
CA VAL A 13 -11.64 13.94 6.56
C VAL A 13 -10.63 13.25 7.47
N ALA A 14 -11.13 12.38 8.36
CA ALA A 14 -10.28 11.74 9.34
C ALA A 14 -9.27 10.86 8.60
N LYS A 15 -7.98 11.23 8.64
CA LYS A 15 -6.90 10.44 8.07
C LYS A 15 -7.06 8.98 8.51
N PRO A 16 -7.11 8.01 7.58
CA PRO A 16 -7.17 6.61 7.97
C PRO A 16 -5.87 6.26 8.69
N LYS A 17 -5.93 6.24 10.03
CA LYS A 17 -4.82 5.86 10.95
C LYS A 17 -4.20 4.48 10.63
N ARG A 18 -4.84 3.74 9.73
CA ARG A 18 -4.53 2.40 9.25
C ARG A 18 -3.38 2.39 8.24
N LEU A 19 -3.16 3.51 7.54
CA LEU A 19 -2.20 3.65 6.42
C LEU A 19 -0.93 4.42 6.79
N GLU A 20 -0.70 4.67 8.08
CA GLU A 20 0.50 5.35 8.56
C GLU A 20 1.76 4.57 8.15
N GLY A 21 2.64 5.20 7.37
CA GLY A 21 3.92 4.64 6.92
C GLY A 21 3.88 3.80 5.64
N VAL A 22 2.75 3.78 4.93
CA VAL A 22 2.66 3.30 3.55
C VAL A 22 2.87 4.46 2.59
N VAL A 23 3.73 4.27 1.61
CA VAL A 23 4.07 5.28 0.60
C VAL A 23 3.79 4.76 -0.80
N VAL A 24 3.58 5.66 -1.74
CA VAL A 24 3.55 5.34 -3.17
C VAL A 24 4.94 4.91 -3.59
N GLY A 25 5.07 3.71 -4.15
CA GLY A 25 6.29 3.19 -4.74
C GLY A 25 6.14 2.92 -6.23
N GLU A 26 7.25 2.86 -6.96
CA GLU A 26 7.29 2.51 -8.38
C GLU A 26 8.18 1.29 -8.61
N ILE A 27 7.66 0.30 -9.34
CA ILE A 27 8.41 -0.91 -9.67
C ILE A 27 9.40 -0.61 -10.80
N LEU A 28 10.66 -0.38 -10.47
CA LEU A 28 11.71 -0.09 -11.44
C LEU A 28 12.11 -1.33 -12.23
N LYS A 29 12.16 -2.48 -11.56
CA LYS A 29 12.59 -3.75 -12.14
C LYS A 29 11.80 -4.91 -11.57
N LEU A 30 11.49 -5.88 -12.43
CA LEU A 30 10.85 -7.13 -12.06
C LEU A 30 11.73 -8.29 -12.54
N SER A 31 11.94 -9.28 -11.68
CA SER A 31 12.71 -10.49 -12.00
C SER A 31 12.07 -11.70 -11.33
N SER A 32 12.00 -12.84 -12.02
CA SER A 32 11.41 -14.06 -11.46
C SER A 32 12.28 -14.63 -10.34
N HIS A 33 11.65 -15.16 -9.30
CA HIS A 33 12.37 -15.70 -8.16
C HIS A 33 12.99 -17.07 -8.51
N PRO A 34 14.31 -17.29 -8.30
CA PRO A 34 15.01 -18.49 -8.76
C PRO A 34 14.54 -19.79 -8.09
N GLN A 35 14.01 -19.69 -6.86
CA GLN A 35 13.52 -20.82 -6.07
C GLN A 35 11.98 -20.89 -5.93
N ALA A 36 11.23 -20.04 -6.64
CA ALA A 36 9.78 -20.00 -6.53
C ALA A 36 9.11 -19.44 -7.79
N GLU A 37 8.43 -20.30 -8.54
CA GLU A 37 7.76 -19.95 -9.80
C GLU A 37 6.66 -18.89 -9.63
N ARG A 38 5.99 -18.87 -8.47
CA ARG A 38 4.88 -17.94 -8.17
C ARG A 38 5.32 -16.63 -7.52
N LEU A 39 6.62 -16.41 -7.33
CA LEU A 39 7.14 -15.22 -6.66
C LEU A 39 8.02 -14.42 -7.63
N ASN A 40 7.92 -13.11 -7.51
CA ASN A 40 8.71 -12.15 -8.26
C ASN A 40 9.52 -11.30 -7.28
N ILE A 41 10.75 -11.02 -7.67
CA ILE A 41 11.64 -10.07 -7.01
C ILE A 41 11.41 -8.72 -7.71
N CYS A 42 10.87 -7.77 -6.97
CA CYS A 42 10.57 -6.42 -7.43
C CYS A 42 11.56 -5.44 -6.80
N GLU A 43 12.20 -4.62 -7.62
CA GLU A 43 13.00 -3.49 -7.18
C GLU A 43 12.10 -2.25 -7.22
N VAL A 44 11.82 -1.67 -6.06
CA VAL A 44 10.78 -0.66 -5.91
C VAL A 44 11.37 0.64 -5.39
N ALA A 45 11.22 1.73 -6.14
CA ALA A 45 11.54 3.08 -5.69
C ALA A 45 10.48 3.55 -4.69
N ILE A 46 10.90 4.11 -3.56
CA ILE A 46 9.99 4.57 -2.49
C ILE A 46 10.11 6.07 -2.19
N GLY A 47 10.86 6.82 -3.02
CA GLY A 47 10.98 8.29 -2.98
C GLY A 47 12.29 8.76 -3.61
N ASP A 48 12.38 10.04 -3.99
CA ASP A 48 13.50 10.60 -4.76
C ASP A 48 14.88 10.55 -4.07
N ASN A 49 14.91 10.39 -2.74
CA ASN A 49 16.15 10.35 -1.94
C ASN A 49 16.34 9.03 -1.18
N MET A 50 15.67 7.97 -1.60
CA MET A 50 15.82 6.65 -1.00
C MET A 50 16.26 5.65 -2.05
N ASP A 51 17.25 4.81 -1.69
CA ASP A 51 17.65 3.70 -2.55
C ASP A 51 16.45 2.78 -2.81
N PRO A 52 16.30 2.27 -4.05
CA PRO A 52 15.30 1.26 -4.35
C PRO A 52 15.42 0.06 -3.41
N VAL A 53 14.28 -0.44 -2.95
CA VAL A 53 14.22 -1.57 -2.02
C VAL A 53 13.79 -2.83 -2.77
N GLN A 54 14.43 -3.96 -2.42
CA GLN A 54 14.01 -5.26 -2.92
C GLN A 54 12.78 -5.74 -2.15
N ILE A 55 11.69 -6.03 -2.84
CA ILE A 55 10.45 -6.56 -2.26
C ILE A 55 10.03 -7.79 -3.05
N ILE A 56 9.72 -8.87 -2.35
CA ILE A 56 9.20 -10.08 -2.97
C ILE A 56 7.68 -9.98 -3.05
N CYS A 57 7.12 -10.11 -4.25
CA CYS A 57 5.69 -10.03 -4.51
C CYS A 57 5.23 -11.29 -5.24
N GLY A 58 4.11 -11.87 -4.81
CA GLY A 58 3.47 -13.02 -5.46
C GLY A 58 2.21 -12.67 -6.25
N ALA A 59 1.86 -11.38 -6.36
CA ALA A 59 0.63 -10.97 -7.02
C ALA A 59 0.74 -11.17 -8.54
N PRO A 60 -0.30 -11.68 -9.21
CA PRO A 60 -0.24 -12.02 -10.63
C PRO A 60 -0.22 -10.78 -11.54
N ASN A 61 -0.69 -9.64 -11.04
CA ASN A 61 -0.80 -8.38 -11.76
C ASN A 61 0.45 -7.48 -11.64
N VAL A 62 1.50 -7.93 -10.96
CA VAL A 62 2.72 -7.15 -10.75
C VAL A 62 3.49 -6.94 -12.05
N ARG A 63 3.85 -5.69 -12.35
CA ARG A 63 4.56 -5.32 -13.59
C ARG A 63 5.53 -4.16 -13.38
N GLN A 64 6.54 -4.10 -14.24
CA GLN A 64 7.49 -2.98 -14.27
C GLN A 64 6.78 -1.66 -14.65
N GLY A 65 7.20 -0.55 -14.04
CA GLY A 65 6.62 0.79 -14.22
C GLY A 65 5.28 1.01 -13.51
N MET A 66 4.79 0.02 -12.77
CA MET A 66 3.55 0.13 -11.99
C MET A 66 3.81 0.93 -10.72
N LYS A 67 2.89 1.85 -10.39
CA LYS A 67 2.86 2.54 -9.10
C LYS A 67 1.97 1.77 -8.13
N VAL A 68 2.49 1.50 -6.94
CA VAL A 68 1.90 0.57 -5.98
C VAL A 68 2.08 1.10 -4.56
N PRO A 69 1.17 0.81 -3.62
CA PRO A 69 1.37 1.15 -2.23
C PRO A 69 2.41 0.21 -1.58
N VAL A 70 3.44 0.79 -1.01
CA VAL A 70 4.57 0.10 -0.39
C VAL A 70 4.63 0.40 1.09
N ALA A 71 4.56 -0.64 1.91
CA ALA A 71 4.81 -0.54 3.33
C ALA A 71 6.30 -0.73 3.61
N THR A 72 6.94 0.31 4.14
CA THR A 72 8.38 0.36 4.42
C THR A 72 8.73 -0.34 5.73
N ILE A 73 10.02 -0.70 5.91
CA ILE A 73 10.49 -1.35 7.14
C ILE A 73 10.27 -0.43 8.35
N GLY A 74 9.76 -1.00 9.44
CA GLY A 74 9.52 -0.28 10.70
C GLY A 74 8.10 0.24 10.83
N THR A 75 7.38 0.35 9.72
CA THR A 75 5.97 0.75 9.67
C THR A 75 5.06 -0.26 10.36
N LYS A 76 4.04 0.26 11.06
CA LYS A 76 2.94 -0.53 11.63
C LYS A 76 1.75 -0.42 10.70
N LEU A 77 1.57 -1.41 9.85
CA LEU A 77 0.44 -1.46 8.94
C LEU A 77 -0.76 -2.10 9.65
N THR A 78 -1.92 -1.46 9.61
CA THR A 78 -3.15 -2.09 10.09
C THR A 78 -3.85 -2.72 8.89
N LEU A 79 -3.65 -4.03 8.74
CA LEU A 79 -4.22 -4.80 7.65
C LEU A 79 -5.60 -5.32 8.03
N ARG A 80 -6.55 -5.26 7.10
CA ARG A 80 -7.74 -6.13 7.20
C ARG A 80 -7.35 -7.51 6.70
N VAL A 81 -7.50 -8.50 7.57
CA VAL A 81 -7.28 -9.90 7.22
C VAL A 81 -8.50 -10.72 7.62
N PRO A 82 -8.80 -11.82 6.90
CA PRO A 82 -9.81 -12.76 7.33
C PRO A 82 -9.53 -13.25 8.75
N ASN A 83 -10.57 -13.37 9.57
CA ASN A 83 -10.46 -13.83 10.94
C ASN A 83 -9.97 -15.29 10.91
N PRO A 84 -8.90 -15.63 11.63
CA PRO A 84 -8.37 -17.00 11.69
C PRO A 84 -9.39 -18.04 12.19
N GLU A 85 -10.41 -17.62 12.94
CA GLU A 85 -11.48 -18.52 13.43
C GLU A 85 -12.71 -18.55 12.48
N ASP A 86 -12.88 -17.53 11.65
CA ASP A 86 -14.07 -17.35 10.80
C ASP A 86 -13.73 -16.51 9.56
N ALA A 87 -13.42 -17.18 8.44
CA ALA A 87 -13.04 -16.51 7.20
C ALA A 87 -14.13 -15.57 6.64
N THR A 88 -15.37 -15.62 7.16
CA THR A 88 -16.45 -14.70 6.77
C THR A 88 -16.36 -13.33 7.45
N LYS A 89 -15.49 -13.18 8.45
CA LYS A 89 -15.30 -11.93 9.20
C LYS A 89 -13.90 -11.37 8.94
N THR A 90 -13.82 -10.08 8.66
CA THR A 90 -12.54 -9.36 8.59
C THR A 90 -12.19 -8.76 9.93
N VAL A 91 -10.95 -8.93 10.40
CA VAL A 91 -10.44 -8.32 11.63
C VAL A 91 -9.26 -7.40 11.34
N ASP A 92 -9.14 -6.35 12.13
CA ASP A 92 -8.02 -5.41 12.05
C ASP A 92 -6.79 -6.02 12.73
N LYS A 93 -5.75 -6.31 11.96
CA LYS A 93 -4.48 -6.85 12.46
C LYS A 93 -3.35 -5.87 12.21
N VAL A 94 -2.72 -5.41 13.28
CA VAL A 94 -1.53 -4.56 13.18
C VAL A 94 -0.31 -5.45 12.92
N VAL A 95 0.29 -5.30 11.73
CA VAL A 95 1.50 -5.99 11.30
C VAL A 95 2.64 -4.98 11.24
N LYS A 96 3.73 -5.27 11.97
CA LYS A 96 4.96 -4.49 11.88
C LYS A 96 5.81 -5.02 10.73
N ILE A 97 6.05 -4.20 9.72
CA ILE A 97 6.90 -4.57 8.59
C ILE A 97 8.34 -4.65 9.05
N LYS A 98 8.97 -5.79 8.80
CA LYS A 98 10.37 -6.06 9.12
C LYS A 98 11.02 -6.70 7.91
N LYS A 99 12.34 -6.55 7.82
CA LYS A 99 13.15 -7.27 6.85
C LYS A 99 12.96 -8.77 7.06
N SER A 100 12.53 -9.47 6.03
CA SER A 100 12.35 -10.92 6.05
C SER A 100 13.14 -11.56 4.91
N LYS A 101 13.45 -12.86 5.04
CA LYS A 101 14.01 -13.66 3.95
C LYS A 101 12.97 -14.68 3.52
N LEU A 102 12.66 -14.71 2.24
CA LEU A 102 11.77 -15.67 1.63
C LEU A 102 12.58 -16.50 0.64
N ARG A 103 12.75 -17.79 0.91
CA ARG A 103 13.44 -18.75 0.00
C ARG A 103 14.79 -18.23 -0.53
N GLY A 104 15.63 -17.72 0.37
CA GLY A 104 16.97 -17.22 0.04
C GLY A 104 17.04 -15.73 -0.31
N GLU A 105 15.96 -15.15 -0.82
CA GLU A 105 15.88 -13.75 -1.21
C GLU A 105 15.40 -12.86 -0.07
N VAL A 106 15.88 -11.62 -0.03
CA VAL A 106 15.52 -10.64 0.99
C VAL A 106 14.30 -9.85 0.52
N SER A 107 13.32 -9.66 1.41
CA SER A 107 12.25 -8.68 1.23
C SER A 107 12.39 -7.56 2.27
N GLN A 108 12.48 -6.33 1.80
CA GLN A 108 12.63 -5.10 2.59
C GLN A 108 11.34 -4.27 2.64
N GLY A 109 10.20 -4.92 2.47
CA GLY A 109 8.91 -4.25 2.50
C GLY A 109 7.79 -5.22 2.13
N MET A 110 6.62 -4.65 1.92
CA MET A 110 5.43 -5.35 1.45
C MET A 110 4.69 -4.43 0.49
N ILE A 111 4.33 -4.96 -0.68
CA ILE A 111 3.41 -4.29 -1.61
C ILE A 111 2.00 -4.65 -1.16
N CYS A 112 1.14 -3.66 -0.99
CA CYS A 112 -0.20 -3.84 -0.43
C CYS A 112 -1.28 -3.95 -1.52
N SER A 113 -2.32 -4.73 -1.26
CA SER A 113 -3.57 -4.74 -2.04
C SER A 113 -4.61 -3.77 -1.47
N GLU A 114 -5.69 -3.55 -2.23
CA GLU A 114 -6.84 -2.74 -1.77
C GLU A 114 -7.56 -3.39 -0.58
N GLU A 115 -7.66 -4.72 -0.57
CA GLU A 115 -8.25 -5.50 0.52
C GLU A 115 -7.42 -5.35 1.80
N GLU A 116 -6.10 -5.50 1.67
CA GLU A 116 -5.15 -5.35 2.77
C GLU A 116 -5.23 -3.96 3.42
N MET A 117 -5.43 -2.93 2.60
CA MET A 117 -5.62 -1.54 3.05
C MET A 117 -7.04 -1.24 3.55
N GLY A 118 -7.99 -2.17 3.39
CA GLY A 118 -9.39 -2.00 3.75
C GLY A 118 -10.16 -1.03 2.86
N LEU A 119 -9.69 -0.83 1.62
CA LEU A 119 -10.36 -0.02 0.58
C LEU A 119 -11.39 -0.83 -0.20
N ALA A 120 -11.18 -2.14 -0.33
CA ALA A 120 -12.09 -3.08 -0.98
C ALA A 120 -12.36 -4.29 -0.08
N ASP A 121 -13.48 -4.99 -0.31
CA ASP A 121 -13.80 -6.23 0.41
C ASP A 121 -13.01 -7.44 -0.11
N SER A 122 -12.56 -7.40 -1.37
CA SER A 122 -11.72 -8.42 -2.00
C SER A 122 -10.91 -7.80 -3.13
N SER A 123 -9.69 -8.28 -3.35
CA SER A 123 -8.85 -7.88 -4.48
C SER A 123 -8.07 -9.07 -5.06
N ASP A 124 -8.07 -9.21 -6.39
CA ASP A 124 -7.37 -10.29 -7.11
C ASP A 124 -5.84 -10.07 -7.21
N GLY A 125 -5.33 -8.97 -6.65
CA GLY A 125 -3.91 -8.62 -6.76
C GLY A 125 -3.50 -7.40 -5.95
N ILE A 126 -2.34 -6.83 -6.28
CA ILE A 126 -1.86 -5.59 -5.67
C ILE A 126 -2.62 -4.37 -6.22
N MET A 127 -2.72 -3.33 -5.42
CA MET A 127 -3.37 -2.08 -5.83
C MET A 127 -2.50 -1.36 -6.86
N GLU A 128 -3.10 -1.02 -7.99
CA GLU A 128 -2.48 -0.18 -9.00
C GLU A 128 -2.88 1.28 -8.78
N LEU A 129 -1.87 2.15 -8.69
CA LEU A 129 -2.04 3.59 -8.54
C LEU A 129 -1.88 4.29 -9.89
N ALA A 130 -2.43 5.50 -9.99
CA ALA A 130 -2.36 6.29 -11.21
C ALA A 130 -0.91 6.62 -11.59
N ALA A 131 -0.60 6.62 -12.89
CA ALA A 131 0.78 6.81 -13.38
C ALA A 131 1.36 8.20 -13.07
N ASP A 132 0.54 9.19 -12.77
CA ASP A 132 0.90 10.54 -12.34
C ASP A 132 1.21 10.64 -10.84
N SER A 133 0.98 9.57 -10.06
CA SER A 133 1.20 9.59 -8.60
C SER A 133 2.66 9.86 -8.26
N VAL A 134 2.93 10.77 -7.34
CA VAL A 134 4.31 11.08 -6.94
C VAL A 134 4.86 9.96 -6.04
N VAL A 135 6.03 9.42 -6.40
CA VAL A 135 6.69 8.35 -5.63
C VAL A 135 7.19 8.91 -4.30
N GLY A 136 6.98 8.18 -3.21
CA GLY A 136 7.29 8.59 -1.84
C GLY A 136 6.17 9.36 -1.14
N THR A 137 5.11 9.74 -1.85
CA THR A 137 3.93 10.35 -1.24
C THR A 137 3.27 9.35 -0.28
N PRO A 138 2.90 9.75 0.94
CA PRO A 138 2.11 8.90 1.82
C PRO A 138 0.80 8.51 1.16
N ILE A 139 0.46 7.22 1.18
CA ILE A 139 -0.76 6.75 0.50
C ILE A 139 -2.03 7.36 1.09
N ALA A 140 -1.99 7.70 2.39
CA ALA A 140 -3.09 8.40 3.05
C ALA A 140 -3.38 9.75 2.38
N ASP A 141 -2.33 10.51 2.06
CA ASP A 141 -2.47 11.81 1.42
C ASP A 141 -2.93 11.64 -0.05
N TYR A 142 -2.39 10.63 -0.77
CA TYR A 142 -2.83 10.29 -2.13
C TYR A 142 -4.34 9.97 -2.23
N LEU A 143 -4.87 9.22 -1.26
CA LEU A 143 -6.28 8.87 -1.21
C LEU A 143 -7.17 10.07 -0.87
N GLU A 144 -6.68 11.01 -0.05
CA GLU A 144 -7.37 12.28 0.23
C GLU A 144 -7.49 13.11 -1.06
N ASP A 145 -6.40 13.28 -1.82
CA ASP A 145 -6.39 14.06 -3.07
C ASP A 145 -7.33 13.47 -4.13
N THR A 146 -7.32 12.15 -4.30
CA THR A 146 -8.20 11.47 -5.26
C THR A 146 -9.68 11.50 -4.85
N SER A 147 -9.98 11.58 -3.54
CA SER A 147 -11.35 11.62 -3.03
C SER A 147 -12.07 12.97 -3.22
N SER A 148 -11.36 14.08 -3.46
CA SER A 148 -11.97 15.41 -3.67
C SER A 148 -12.51 15.66 -5.07
N THR A 149 -12.32 14.74 -6.03
CA THR A 149 -12.71 14.94 -7.44
C THR A 149 -13.96 14.13 -7.84
N LYS A 150 -14.79 13.71 -6.88
CA LYS A 150 -16.04 12.97 -7.17
C LYS A 150 -17.29 13.72 -6.75
#